data_AF-A0A352IDS4-F1
#
_entry.id   AF-A0A352IDS4-F1
#
_cell.length_a   1.000
_cell.length_b   1.000
_cell.length_c   1.000
_cell.angle_alpha   90.00
_cell.angle_beta   90.00
_cell.angle_gamma   90.00
#
_symmetry.space_group_name_H-M   'P 1'
#
loop_
_entity.id
_entity.type
_entity.pdbx_description
1 polymer ?
#
loop_
_entity_poly.entity_id
_entity_poly.type
_entity_poly.pdbx_seq_one_letter_code
_entity_poly.pdbx_strand_id
1 'polypeptide(L)'
;KKKLDKFYPRSFNMGISAVLFRRLGGFSPMRFGEDIDLSIRICQSGARCRLFPQAWVWHKRRTDLRKFFRQVHNSGIARINLYKKYPSSLKAVHLLPALFTLGMALLALMLVCGLPLALCSQSPRWGILGWEMVMVSLLFPTLFSLLILADSTAQSHSLRVGLLSVAASYVQLIGYGTGFLRAWWLRCVRGRNGELQAFRETFYK
;
A
#
# COMPACT_ATOMS: atom_id res chain seq x y z
N LYS A 1 -18.29 -12.73 -15.34
CA LYS A 1 -18.37 -11.38 -14.71
C LYS A 1 -17.48 -10.40 -15.48
N LYS A 2 -18.05 -9.45 -16.23
CA LYS A 2 -17.29 -8.33 -16.84
C LYS A 2 -16.69 -7.52 -15.69
N LYS A 3 -15.36 -7.34 -15.66
CA LYS A 3 -14.74 -6.39 -14.72
C LYS A 3 -15.28 -4.99 -15.05
N LEU A 4 -15.87 -4.32 -14.05
CA LEU A 4 -16.37 -2.95 -14.12
C LEU A 4 -15.26 -1.90 -14.33
N ASP A 5 -13.99 -2.30 -14.28
CA ASP A 5 -12.84 -1.40 -14.34
C ASP A 5 -12.06 -1.57 -15.65
N LYS A 6 -11.59 -0.47 -16.22
CA LYS A 6 -10.75 -0.46 -17.42
C LYS A 6 -9.47 -1.27 -17.14
N PHE A 7 -9.17 -2.27 -17.97
CA PHE A 7 -7.98 -3.08 -17.80
C PHE A 7 -6.72 -2.26 -18.10
N TYR A 8 -5.92 -2.01 -17.07
CA TYR A 8 -4.57 -1.45 -17.22
C TYR A 8 -3.59 -2.61 -17.29
N PRO A 9 -2.87 -2.78 -18.41
CA PRO A 9 -1.87 -3.84 -18.51
C PRO A 9 -0.74 -3.60 -17.49
N ARG A 10 0.03 -4.63 -17.14
CA ARG A 10 1.15 -4.51 -16.20
C ARG A 10 2.38 -5.18 -16.80
N SER A 11 3.54 -4.56 -16.64
CA SER A 11 4.76 -4.95 -17.38
C SER A 11 5.30 -6.34 -17.04
N PHE A 12 4.89 -6.96 -15.93
CA PHE A 12 5.37 -8.29 -15.53
C PHE A 12 4.93 -9.43 -16.46
N ASN A 13 3.86 -9.23 -17.26
CA ASN A 13 3.38 -10.20 -18.25
C ASN A 13 2.51 -9.48 -19.30
N MET A 14 3.18 -8.76 -20.21
CA MET A 14 2.52 -7.91 -21.21
C MET A 14 3.24 -8.01 -22.56
N GLY A 15 2.46 -8.16 -23.63
CA GLY A 15 2.90 -7.89 -25.00
C GLY A 15 2.44 -6.50 -25.45
N ILE A 16 3.29 -5.77 -26.17
CA ILE A 16 2.98 -4.46 -26.77
C ILE A 16 3.54 -4.38 -28.19
N SER A 17 2.80 -3.75 -29.11
CA SER A 17 3.31 -3.45 -30.45
C SER A 17 4.55 -2.57 -30.37
N ALA A 18 5.61 -2.96 -31.07
CA ALA A 18 6.86 -2.19 -31.12
C ALA A 18 6.65 -0.77 -31.66
N VAL A 19 5.75 -0.62 -32.64
CA VAL A 19 5.39 0.70 -33.21
C VAL A 19 4.70 1.56 -32.14
N LEU A 20 3.74 0.99 -31.39
CA LEU A 20 3.07 1.70 -30.31
C LEU A 20 4.04 2.07 -29.18
N PHE A 21 4.91 1.15 -28.77
CA PHE A 21 5.89 1.40 -27.71
C PHE A 21 6.84 2.56 -28.06
N ARG A 22 7.36 2.57 -29.30
CA ARG A 22 8.18 3.67 -29.81
C ARG A 22 7.39 4.98 -29.91
N ARG A 23 6.16 4.96 -30.43
CA ARG A 23 5.29 6.14 -30.51
C ARG A 23 5.00 6.75 -29.13
N LEU A 24 4.86 5.92 -28.09
CA LEU A 24 4.64 6.38 -26.73
C LEU A 24 5.92 6.86 -26.03
N GLY A 25 7.10 6.65 -26.59
CA GLY A 25 8.39 7.01 -25.99
C GLY A 25 8.89 6.01 -24.93
N GLY A 26 8.42 4.76 -24.96
CA GLY A 26 8.88 3.71 -24.06
C GLY A 26 8.57 3.92 -22.57
N PHE A 27 9.40 3.37 -21.68
CA PHE A 27 9.28 3.58 -20.23
C PHE A 27 9.74 4.99 -19.84
N SER A 28 9.09 5.59 -18.85
CA SER A 28 9.54 6.87 -18.31
C SER A 28 10.77 6.70 -17.42
N PRO A 29 11.53 7.78 -17.13
CA PRO A 29 12.64 7.75 -16.18
C PRO A 29 12.23 7.47 -14.72
N MET A 30 10.92 7.43 -14.46
CA MET A 30 10.38 7.07 -13.16
C MET A 30 10.88 5.68 -12.79
N ARG A 31 11.37 5.49 -11.56
CA ARG A 31 11.88 4.17 -11.13
C ARG A 31 10.79 3.25 -10.58
N PHE A 32 9.77 3.83 -9.96
CA PHE A 32 8.68 3.08 -9.36
C PHE A 32 7.38 3.64 -9.92
N GLY A 33 6.60 2.80 -10.59
CA GLY A 33 5.33 3.19 -11.21
C GLY A 33 5.45 3.54 -12.69
N GLU A 34 6.62 3.33 -13.30
CA GLU A 34 6.89 3.39 -14.73
C GLU A 34 6.00 2.45 -15.55
N ASP A 35 5.65 1.30 -14.97
CA ASP A 35 4.72 0.34 -15.54
C ASP A 35 3.31 0.92 -15.61
N ILE A 36 2.86 1.58 -14.54
CA ILE A 36 1.55 2.26 -14.47
C ILE A 36 1.54 3.47 -15.38
N ASP A 37 2.62 4.27 -15.41
CA ASP A 37 2.78 5.42 -16.30
C ASP A 37 2.61 5.01 -17.77
N LEU A 38 3.34 3.97 -18.21
CA LEU A 38 3.20 3.42 -19.55
C LEU A 38 1.78 2.94 -19.81
N SER A 39 1.16 2.27 -18.84
CA SER A 39 -0.20 1.73 -18.96
C SER A 39 -1.27 2.82 -19.09
N ILE A 40 -1.09 3.94 -18.38
CA ILE A 40 -1.94 5.12 -18.52
C ILE A 40 -1.78 5.70 -19.93
N ARG A 41 -0.55 5.87 -20.42
CA ARG A 41 -0.28 6.38 -21.78
C ARG A 41 -0.86 5.48 -22.88
N ILE A 42 -0.72 4.15 -22.74
CA ILE A 42 -1.37 3.19 -23.65
C ILE A 42 -2.89 3.42 -23.65
N CYS A 43 -3.52 3.48 -22.47
CA CYS A 43 -4.96 3.67 -22.34
C CYS A 43 -5.46 5.03 -22.85
N GLN A 44 -4.64 6.09 -22.76
CA GLN A 44 -4.94 7.43 -23.25
C GLN A 44 -4.75 7.55 -24.77
N SER A 45 -3.87 6.74 -25.37
CA SER A 45 -3.66 6.73 -26.83
C SER A 45 -4.84 6.17 -27.65
N GLY A 46 -5.86 5.64 -26.98
CA GLY A 46 -6.98 4.96 -27.64
C GLY A 46 -6.67 3.53 -28.12
N ALA A 47 -5.47 3.02 -27.81
CA ALA A 47 -5.09 1.64 -28.14
C ALA A 47 -6.03 0.61 -27.47
N ARG A 48 -6.32 -0.48 -28.18
CA ARG A 48 -7.13 -1.58 -27.66
C ARG A 48 -6.28 -2.45 -26.73
N CYS A 49 -6.67 -2.51 -25.45
CA CYS A 49 -6.07 -3.41 -24.47
C CYS A 49 -6.91 -4.70 -24.35
N ARG A 50 -6.25 -5.86 -24.35
CA ARG A 50 -6.90 -7.17 -24.13
C ARG A 50 -6.13 -7.96 -23.08
N LEU A 51 -6.86 -8.58 -22.16
CA LEU A 51 -6.33 -9.55 -21.20
C LEU A 51 -6.54 -10.95 -21.75
N PHE A 52 -5.51 -11.80 -21.67
CA PHE A 52 -5.57 -13.22 -22.00
C PHE A 52 -5.46 -14.03 -20.70
N PRO A 53 -6.57 -14.47 -20.09
CA PRO A 53 -6.55 -15.14 -18.78
C PRO A 53 -5.71 -16.42 -18.75
N GLN A 54 -5.59 -17.12 -19.89
CA GLN A 54 -4.83 -18.36 -20.02
C GLN A 54 -3.32 -18.15 -20.21
N ALA A 55 -2.88 -16.93 -20.52
CA ALA A 55 -1.46 -16.61 -20.69
C ALA A 55 -0.85 -16.19 -19.35
N TRP A 56 -0.79 -17.11 -18.39
CA TRP A 56 -0.25 -16.87 -17.06
C TRP A 56 1.25 -17.21 -17.01
N VAL A 57 1.98 -16.57 -16.07
CA VAL A 57 3.41 -16.81 -15.84
C VAL A 57 3.66 -17.05 -14.35
N TRP A 58 4.65 -17.87 -14.02
CA TRP A 58 5.12 -18.02 -12.65
C TRP A 58 5.97 -16.81 -12.27
N HIS A 59 5.69 -16.21 -11.11
CA HIS A 59 6.48 -15.10 -10.57
C HIS A 59 6.94 -15.41 -9.15
N LYS A 60 8.24 -15.35 -8.90
CA LYS A 60 8.79 -15.49 -7.56
C LYS A 60 8.50 -14.24 -6.74
N ARG A 61 7.80 -14.37 -5.61
CA ARG A 61 7.59 -13.27 -4.66
C ARG A 61 8.81 -13.13 -3.75
N ARG A 62 9.04 -11.91 -3.25
CA ARG A 62 10.06 -11.65 -2.23
C ARG A 62 9.63 -12.33 -0.92
N THR A 63 10.56 -12.98 -0.23
CA THR A 63 10.30 -13.77 0.99
C THR A 63 10.57 -13.01 2.28
N ASP A 64 11.17 -11.82 2.20
CA ASP A 64 11.62 -11.04 3.36
C ASP A 64 10.71 -9.82 3.60
N LEU A 65 10.20 -9.68 4.83
CA LEU A 65 9.29 -8.60 5.23
C LEU A 65 9.95 -7.22 5.14
N ARG A 66 11.26 -7.11 5.40
CA ARG A 66 11.98 -5.83 5.32
C ARG A 66 12.11 -5.37 3.87
N LYS A 67 12.47 -6.27 2.94
CA LYS A 67 12.47 -6.03 1.49
C LYS A 67 11.06 -5.70 1.00
N PHE A 68 10.04 -6.39 1.51
CA PHE A 68 8.64 -6.12 1.18
C PHE A 68 8.19 -4.72 1.62
N PHE A 69 8.50 -4.32 2.86
CA PHE A 69 8.23 -2.96 3.37
C PHE A 69 8.80 -1.88 2.44
N ARG A 70 10.10 -1.99 2.08
CA ARG A 70 10.74 -1.01 1.19
C ARG A 70 10.05 -0.93 -0.17
N GLN A 71 9.60 -2.06 -0.71
CA GLN A 71 8.87 -2.11 -1.97
C GLN A 71 7.50 -1.41 -1.86
N VAL A 72 6.69 -1.74 -0.85
CA VAL A 72 5.35 -1.15 -0.71
C VAL A 72 5.42 0.34 -0.34
N HIS A 73 6.43 0.76 0.42
CA HIS A 73 6.70 2.16 0.73
C HIS A 73 6.99 2.97 -0.53
N ASN A 74 7.87 2.46 -1.40
CA ASN A 74 8.10 3.08 -2.70
C ASN A 74 6.87 3.06 -3.60
N SER A 75 6.01 2.05 -3.48
CA SER A 75 4.72 2.01 -4.20
C SER A 75 3.77 3.09 -3.72
N GLY A 76 3.73 3.38 -2.41
CA GLY A 76 2.99 4.51 -1.84
C GLY A 76 3.51 5.86 -2.34
N ILE A 77 4.83 6.04 -2.39
CA ILE A 77 5.45 7.26 -2.95
C ILE A 77 5.12 7.41 -4.45
N ALA A 78 5.30 6.34 -5.22
CA ALA A 78 5.01 6.28 -6.65
C ALA A 78 3.56 6.68 -6.95
N ARG A 79 2.60 6.31 -6.08
CA ARG A 79 1.21 6.71 -6.25
C ARG A 79 1.03 8.23 -6.30
N ILE A 80 1.71 8.97 -5.44
CA ILE A 80 1.62 10.44 -5.41
C ILE A 80 2.37 11.05 -6.60
N ASN A 81 3.49 10.46 -7.00
CA ASN A 81 4.19 10.89 -8.20
C ASN A 81 3.32 10.73 -9.46
N LEU A 82 2.63 9.60 -9.58
CA LEU A 82 1.67 9.35 -10.66
C LEU A 82 0.46 10.28 -10.57
N TYR A 83 -0.05 10.56 -9.38
CA TYR A 83 -1.14 11.53 -9.18
C TYR A 83 -0.76 12.93 -9.69
N LYS A 84 0.45 13.40 -9.37
CA LYS A 84 0.96 14.69 -9.86
C LYS A 84 1.03 14.76 -11.39
N LYS A 85 1.33 13.63 -12.06
CA LYS A 85 1.41 13.56 -13.54
C LYS A 85 0.04 13.31 -14.19
N TYR A 86 -0.80 12.51 -13.53
CA TYR A 86 -2.10 12.05 -13.99
C TYR A 86 -3.10 12.12 -12.81
N PRO A 87 -3.79 13.25 -12.61
CA PRO A 87 -4.70 13.43 -11.47
C PRO A 87 -5.78 12.35 -11.35
N SER A 88 -6.28 11.85 -12.49
CA SER A 88 -7.28 10.76 -12.54
C SER A 88 -6.75 9.38 -12.14
N SER A 89 -5.45 9.23 -11.90
CA SER A 89 -4.84 7.96 -11.48
C SER A 89 -5.04 7.65 -9.98
N LEU A 90 -5.44 8.64 -9.18
CA LEU A 90 -5.71 8.48 -7.76
C LEU A 90 -7.19 8.13 -7.56
N LYS A 91 -7.44 7.00 -6.89
CA LYS A 91 -8.78 6.52 -6.52
C LYS A 91 -8.90 6.53 -5.00
N ALA A 92 -10.11 6.64 -4.46
CA ALA A 92 -10.39 6.64 -3.02
C ALA A 92 -9.75 5.43 -2.29
N VAL A 93 -9.80 4.24 -2.91
CA VAL A 93 -9.19 3.01 -2.38
C VAL A 93 -7.68 3.12 -2.11
N HIS A 94 -6.97 4.02 -2.81
CA HIS A 94 -5.54 4.24 -2.59
C HIS A 94 -5.26 5.00 -1.28
N LEU A 95 -6.25 5.63 -0.66
CA LEU A 95 -6.13 6.32 0.63
C LEU A 95 -6.28 5.35 1.81
N LEU A 96 -6.91 4.19 1.62
CA LEU A 96 -7.20 3.24 2.71
C LEU A 96 -5.95 2.83 3.51
N PRO A 97 -4.79 2.51 2.89
CA PRO A 97 -3.59 2.17 3.68
C PRO A 97 -3.01 3.36 4.47
N ALA A 98 -3.17 4.58 3.94
CA ALA A 98 -2.76 5.79 4.66
C ALA A 98 -3.66 6.06 5.87
N LEU A 99 -4.98 5.91 5.71
CA LEU A 99 -5.94 5.97 6.81
C LEU A 99 -5.67 4.89 7.86
N PHE A 100 -5.40 3.65 7.43
CA PHE A 100 -5.01 2.57 8.33
C PHE A 100 -3.76 2.93 9.14
N THR A 101 -2.74 3.50 8.49
CA THR A 101 -1.49 3.92 9.14
C THR A 101 -1.74 5.00 10.20
N LEU A 102 -2.52 6.03 9.86
CA LEU A 102 -2.90 7.09 10.81
C LEU A 102 -3.75 6.55 11.97
N GLY A 103 -4.69 5.65 11.67
CA GLY A 103 -5.51 4.98 12.67
C GLY A 103 -4.67 4.15 13.64
N MET A 104 -3.72 3.36 13.14
CA MET A 104 -2.79 2.60 13.98
C MET A 104 -1.90 3.52 14.83
N ALA A 105 -1.45 4.66 14.31
CA ALA A 105 -0.69 5.64 15.08
C ALA A 105 -1.53 6.28 16.18
N LEU A 106 -2.80 6.60 15.90
CA LEU A 106 -3.75 7.12 16.89
C LEU A 106 -4.04 6.09 17.99
N LEU A 107 -4.29 4.83 17.63
CA LEU A 107 -4.51 3.74 18.61
C LEU A 107 -3.27 3.53 19.47
N ALA A 108 -2.06 3.57 18.89
CA ALA A 108 -0.82 3.50 19.66
C ALA A 108 -0.68 4.68 20.66
N LEU A 109 -1.04 5.90 20.24
CA LEU A 109 -1.06 7.06 21.12
C LEU A 109 -2.09 6.90 22.25
N MET A 110 -3.29 6.40 21.93
CA MET A 110 -4.32 6.09 22.93
C MET A 110 -3.84 5.05 23.95
N LEU A 111 -3.08 4.04 23.53
CA LEU A 111 -2.49 3.07 24.45
C LEU A 111 -1.46 3.73 25.38
N VAL A 112 -0.54 4.53 24.82
CA VAL A 112 0.52 5.21 25.56
C VAL A 112 -0.04 6.23 26.55
N CYS A 113 -1.09 6.97 26.19
CA CYS A 113 -1.76 7.93 27.08
C CYS A 113 -2.76 7.27 28.03
N GLY A 114 -3.45 6.23 27.58
CA GLY A 114 -4.50 5.54 28.33
C GLY A 114 -3.94 4.72 29.48
N LEU A 115 -2.78 4.07 29.32
CA LEU A 115 -2.21 3.22 30.36
C LEU A 115 -1.82 3.99 31.63
N PRO A 116 -1.09 5.13 31.58
CA PRO A 116 -0.85 5.95 32.76
C PRO A 116 -2.13 6.54 33.35
N LEU A 117 -3.07 6.96 32.49
CA LEU A 117 -4.34 7.52 32.94
C LEU A 117 -5.19 6.47 33.70
N ALA A 118 -5.16 5.23 33.24
CA ALA A 118 -5.87 4.10 33.85
C ALA A 118 -5.26 3.67 35.19
N LEU A 119 -3.93 3.64 35.29
CA LEU A 119 -3.20 3.07 36.42
C LEU A 119 -2.81 4.09 37.50
N CYS A 120 -2.57 5.34 37.12
CA CYS A 120 -1.98 6.36 38.01
C CYS A 120 -2.95 7.49 38.36
N SER A 121 -4.15 7.54 37.76
CA SER A 121 -5.10 8.59 38.07
C SER A 121 -5.79 8.37 39.41
N GLN A 122 -5.74 9.38 40.28
CA GLN A 122 -6.44 9.38 41.58
C GLN A 122 -7.96 9.58 41.44
N SER A 123 -8.42 10.05 40.28
CA SER A 123 -9.83 10.31 40.02
C SER A 123 -10.47 9.13 39.28
N PRO A 124 -11.58 8.54 39.79
CA PRO A 124 -12.25 7.41 39.15
C PRO A 124 -12.69 7.67 37.71
N ARG A 125 -13.14 8.89 37.39
CA ARG A 125 -13.60 9.27 36.04
C ARG A 125 -12.46 9.16 35.01
N TRP A 126 -11.29 9.67 35.36
CA TRP A 126 -10.11 9.64 34.50
C TRP A 126 -9.56 8.21 34.38
N GLY A 127 -9.58 7.43 35.46
CA GLY A 127 -9.21 6.00 35.42
C GLY A 127 -10.07 5.19 34.45
N ILE A 128 -11.40 5.38 34.48
CA ILE A 128 -12.33 4.72 33.54
C ILE A 128 -12.02 5.10 32.10
N LEU A 129 -11.84 6.40 31.81
CA LEU A 129 -11.47 6.86 30.46
C LEU A 129 -10.15 6.23 29.98
N GLY A 130 -9.16 6.10 30.88
CA GLY A 130 -7.90 5.43 30.56
C GLY A 130 -8.11 3.97 30.13
N TRP A 131 -8.93 3.22 30.86
CA TRP A 131 -9.25 1.83 30.51
C TRP A 131 -10.02 1.71 29.20
N GLU A 132 -10.96 2.61 28.92
CA GLU A 132 -11.67 2.67 27.63
C GLU A 132 -10.70 2.92 26.46
N MET A 133 -9.76 3.86 26.63
CA MET A 133 -8.72 4.14 25.64
C MET A 133 -7.84 2.91 25.38
N VAL A 134 -7.42 2.21 26.44
CA VAL A 134 -6.64 0.95 26.33
C VAL A 134 -7.46 -0.11 25.60
N MET A 135 -8.71 -0.34 26.00
CA MET A 135 -9.63 -1.29 25.37
C MET A 135 -9.78 -1.04 23.87
N VAL A 136 -10.08 0.20 23.48
CA VAL A 136 -10.23 0.59 22.07
C VAL A 136 -8.92 0.40 21.30
N SER A 137 -7.78 0.77 21.91
CA SER A 137 -6.45 0.65 21.29
C SER A 137 -6.07 -0.79 20.95
N LEU A 138 -6.56 -1.76 21.73
CA LEU A 138 -6.28 -3.19 21.56
C LEU A 138 -7.34 -3.93 20.75
N LEU A 139 -8.61 -3.53 20.88
CA LEU A 139 -9.74 -4.22 20.24
C LEU A 139 -9.62 -4.25 18.71
N PHE A 140 -9.44 -3.10 18.07
CA PHE A 140 -9.42 -3.02 16.60
C PHE A 140 -8.24 -3.76 15.96
N PRO A 141 -6.98 -3.60 16.43
CA PRO A 141 -5.85 -4.36 15.89
C PRO A 141 -5.98 -5.87 16.14
N THR A 142 -6.54 -6.26 17.29
CA THR A 142 -6.74 -7.67 17.62
C THR A 142 -7.78 -8.29 16.71
N LEU A 143 -8.94 -7.66 16.53
CA LEU A 143 -9.98 -8.14 15.62
C LEU A 143 -9.46 -8.23 14.18
N PHE A 144 -8.76 -7.21 13.69
CA PHE A 144 -8.15 -7.24 12.36
C PHE A 144 -7.15 -8.40 12.21
N SER A 145 -6.29 -8.61 13.21
CA SER A 145 -5.32 -9.71 13.21
C SER A 145 -5.99 -11.08 13.23
N LEU A 146 -7.02 -11.26 14.05
CA LEU A 146 -7.77 -12.52 14.15
C LEU A 146 -8.52 -12.85 12.85
N LEU A 147 -9.11 -11.85 12.19
CA LEU A 147 -9.78 -12.04 10.91
C LEU A 147 -8.80 -12.50 9.81
N ILE A 148 -7.64 -11.83 9.70
CA ILE A 148 -6.60 -12.23 8.73
C ILE A 148 -6.02 -13.61 9.07
N LEU A 149 -5.80 -13.89 10.36
CA LEU A 149 -5.30 -15.17 10.83
C LEU A 149 -6.27 -16.30 10.48
N ALA A 150 -7.57 -16.13 10.79
CA ALA A 150 -8.60 -17.11 10.52
C ALA A 150 -8.76 -17.38 9.02
N ASP A 151 -8.90 -16.32 8.23
CA ASP A 151 -9.07 -16.42 6.77
C ASP A 151 -7.87 -17.11 6.10
N SER A 152 -6.66 -16.65 6.40
CA SER A 152 -5.44 -17.20 5.80
C SER A 152 -5.16 -18.63 6.27
N THR A 153 -5.40 -18.94 7.55
CA THR A 153 -5.24 -20.30 8.07
C THR A 153 -6.24 -21.26 7.44
N ALA A 154 -7.49 -20.84 7.27
CA ALA A 154 -8.53 -21.65 6.65
C ALA A 154 -8.23 -21.93 5.17
N GLN A 155 -7.74 -20.94 4.41
CA GLN A 155 -7.42 -21.10 2.99
C GLN A 155 -6.13 -21.89 2.74
N SER A 156 -5.13 -21.76 3.62
CA SER A 156 -3.82 -22.39 3.45
C SER A 156 -3.64 -23.70 4.23
N HIS A 157 -4.60 -24.04 5.10
CA HIS A 157 -4.51 -25.13 6.06
C HIS A 157 -3.25 -25.08 6.93
N SER A 158 -2.73 -23.88 7.23
CA SER A 158 -1.47 -23.70 7.96
C SER A 158 -1.50 -22.48 8.87
N LEU A 159 -1.43 -22.71 10.18
CA LEU A 159 -1.38 -21.64 11.19
C LEU A 159 -0.13 -20.76 11.01
N ARG A 160 0.99 -21.36 10.58
CA ARG A 160 2.23 -20.62 10.28
C ARG A 160 2.01 -19.62 9.15
N VAL A 161 1.30 -20.00 8.10
CA VAL A 161 0.96 -19.09 7.00
C VAL A 161 0.01 -18.00 7.50
N GLY A 162 -0.97 -18.35 8.33
CA GLY A 162 -1.85 -17.37 8.96
C GLY A 162 -1.11 -16.30 9.77
N LEU A 163 -0.18 -16.70 10.65
CA LEU A 163 0.65 -15.78 11.43
C LEU A 163 1.52 -14.88 10.53
N LEU A 164 2.12 -15.45 9.47
CA LEU A 164 2.88 -14.68 8.48
C LEU A 164 2.00 -13.70 7.69
N SER A 165 0.74 -14.06 7.42
CA SER A 165 -0.23 -13.17 6.74
C SER A 165 -0.62 -11.97 7.58
N VAL A 166 -0.73 -12.12 8.91
CA VAL A 166 -0.94 -10.98 9.81
C VAL A 166 0.23 -10.02 9.70
N ALA A 167 1.46 -10.52 9.89
CA ALA A 167 2.68 -9.71 9.79
C ALA A 167 2.81 -9.03 8.41
N ALA A 168 2.57 -9.77 7.33
CA ALA A 168 2.63 -9.24 5.97
C ALA A 168 1.57 -8.17 5.72
N SER A 169 0.36 -8.31 6.26
CA SER A 169 -0.73 -7.33 6.10
C SER A 169 -0.39 -5.99 6.76
N TYR A 170 0.13 -6.02 7.99
CA TYR A 170 0.62 -4.81 8.66
C TYR A 170 1.77 -4.16 7.90
N VAL A 171 2.76 -4.95 7.47
CA VAL A 171 3.88 -4.45 6.66
C VAL A 171 3.40 -3.81 5.36
N GLN A 172 2.44 -4.43 4.67
CA GLN A 172 1.87 -3.91 3.44
C GLN A 172 1.15 -2.59 3.64
N LEU A 173 0.22 -2.53 4.60
CA LEU A 173 -0.63 -1.36 4.84
C LEU A 173 0.17 -0.19 5.41
N ILE A 174 0.99 -0.43 6.43
CA ILE A 174 1.85 0.60 7.03
C ILE A 174 2.94 1.04 6.05
N GLY A 175 3.58 0.10 5.35
CA GLY A 175 4.61 0.42 4.37
C GLY A 175 4.06 1.31 3.25
N TYR A 176 2.97 0.91 2.60
CA TYR A 176 2.33 1.76 1.59
C TYR A 176 1.86 3.09 2.18
N GLY A 177 1.15 3.05 3.31
CA GLY A 177 0.55 4.24 3.92
C GLY A 177 1.58 5.29 4.31
N THR A 178 2.68 4.90 4.95
CA THR A 178 3.79 5.79 5.27
C THR A 178 4.43 6.40 4.03
N GLY A 179 4.61 5.61 2.95
CA GLY A 179 5.15 6.11 1.68
C GLY A 179 4.23 7.12 1.02
N PHE A 180 2.92 6.84 1.02
CA PHE A 180 1.88 7.72 0.51
C PHE A 180 1.83 9.04 1.29
N LEU A 181 1.72 9.00 2.62
CA LEU A 181 1.64 10.17 3.49
C LEU A 181 2.87 11.06 3.35
N ARG A 182 4.08 10.46 3.35
CA ARG A 182 5.34 11.18 3.16
C ARG A 182 5.37 11.90 1.82
N ALA A 183 4.98 11.22 0.74
CA ALA A 183 4.99 11.83 -0.58
C ALA A 183 3.91 12.90 -0.74
N TRP A 184 2.73 12.71 -0.16
CA TRP A 184 1.65 13.69 -0.13
C TRP A 184 2.10 14.97 0.56
N TRP A 185 2.65 14.86 1.77
CA TRP A 185 3.16 16.00 2.52
C TRP A 185 4.23 16.78 1.73
N LEU A 186 5.23 16.08 1.19
CA LEU A 186 6.34 16.72 0.51
C LEU A 186 5.96 17.32 -0.86
N ARG A 187 5.12 16.66 -1.66
CA ARG A 187 4.80 17.12 -3.02
C ARG A 187 3.52 17.95 -3.12
N CYS A 188 2.50 17.63 -2.33
CA CYS A 188 1.21 18.31 -2.39
C CYS A 188 1.15 19.47 -1.42
N VAL A 189 1.65 19.32 -0.18
CA VAL A 189 1.60 20.39 0.84
C VAL A 189 2.82 21.31 0.75
N ARG A 190 4.04 20.76 0.74
CA ARG A 190 5.28 21.55 0.69
C ARG A 190 5.72 21.98 -0.73
N GLY A 191 4.95 21.65 -1.76
CA GLY A 191 5.22 22.09 -3.13
C GLY A 191 6.53 21.58 -3.74
N ARG A 192 7.12 20.47 -3.26
CA ARG A 192 8.36 19.94 -3.84
C ARG A 192 8.10 19.39 -5.24
N ASN A 193 8.69 20.04 -6.25
CA ASN A 193 8.39 19.78 -7.67
C ASN A 193 9.03 18.50 -8.23
N GLY A 194 10.14 18.02 -7.65
CA GLY A 194 10.83 16.79 -8.10
C GLY A 194 10.12 15.48 -7.72
N GLU A 195 10.32 14.44 -8.53
CA GLU A 195 9.87 13.08 -8.20
C GLU A 195 10.56 12.58 -6.93
N LEU A 196 9.75 12.12 -5.97
CA LEU A 196 10.28 11.53 -4.74
C LEU A 196 10.57 10.06 -4.95
N GLN A 197 11.68 9.61 -4.40
CA GLN A 197 12.04 8.19 -4.33
C GLN A 197 12.65 7.94 -2.95
N ALA A 198 12.38 6.78 -2.35
CA ALA A 198 13.08 6.28 -1.17
C ALA A 198 13.81 4.98 -1.53
N PHE A 199 14.82 4.58 -0.76
CA PHE A 199 15.55 3.32 -0.97
C PHE A 199 16.07 3.14 -2.42
N ARG A 200 16.98 4.02 -2.84
CA ARG A 200 17.57 4.03 -4.19
C ARG A 200 18.57 2.89 -4.45
N GLU A 201 19.05 2.18 -3.44
CA GLU A 201 19.95 1.05 -3.69
C GLU A 201 19.19 -0.09 -4.39
N THR A 202 19.88 -0.85 -5.24
CA THR A 202 19.30 -1.98 -5.95
C THR A 202 18.77 -3.01 -4.95
N PHE A 203 17.54 -3.48 -5.15
CA PHE A 203 16.97 -4.57 -4.35
C PHE A 203 17.58 -5.94 -4.70
N TYR A 204 18.34 -5.99 -5.80
CA TYR A 204 19.03 -7.15 -6.34
C TYR A 204 20.50 -7.11 -5.93
N LYS A 205 20.74 -7.34 -4.65
CA LYS A 205 21.97 -7.92 -4.11
C LYS A 205 21.53 -9.04 -3.18
#